data_AF-A0A0W0TU79-F1
#
_entry.id   AF-A0A0W0TU79-F1
#
_cell.length_a   1.000
_cell.length_b   1.000
_cell.length_c   1.000
_cell.angle_alpha   90.00
_cell.angle_beta   90.00
_cell.angle_gamma   90.00
#
_symmetry.space_group_name_H-M   'P 1'
#
loop_
_entity.id
_entity.type
_entity.pdbx_description
1 polymer ?
#
loop_
_entity_poly.entity_id
_entity_poly.type
_entity_poly.pdbx_seq_one_letter_code
_entity_poly.pdbx_strand_id
1 'polypeptide(L)'
;MLTLQIKRLSTEIFEIYINNQLVRYLPRQKSDQLETSIHDYAAKNGVDSLLFFSLPQDEPLPLYLSPDNQAELRDILLYQQKKPIEFPDDLMLSKEKNHRVIVTYSDLSAFKFYWQDQNADFPLLWQQLSRDLIENPYVDDPQNYEVRYDHIAFHINHGTASGLRTMTLVHCFWELLKQSGCDEVQTLAKNFRSEEIHCLKLASFLLRSGRTNELSWDDDPRYSPRSAFIFTTIATELGYDPDLIKDISDCFDFDKELASTDASSAKHWHKKNLYQLLLKLAHQCDLIRCKPKLESLSTKINALLTELIIPPSQADTLTEQFLLFAALLCKNTGSPVMPELLRHQLGMDFFANPTLAVSCANQVTATLKNLDTMQQKFLPHFDCSPIMGTVIHPRTLYLSLGADNSNSKEEVALDKDPTESQKIEYHVKNSFFSLRPEDKNKTEKPGMIYPGIV
;
A
#
# COMPACT_ATOMS: atom_id res chain seq x y z
N MET A 1 10.47 35.35 14.60
CA MET A 1 9.00 35.46 14.41
C MET A 1 8.60 34.27 13.55
N LEU A 2 7.64 33.48 14.03
CA LEU A 2 7.05 32.36 13.31
C LEU A 2 5.59 32.71 13.02
N THR A 3 5.09 32.43 11.82
CA THR A 3 3.66 32.59 11.50
C THR A 3 3.04 31.22 11.36
N LEU A 4 2.02 30.90 12.16
CA LEU A 4 1.27 29.65 12.11
C LEU A 4 -0.11 29.88 11.50
N GLN A 5 -0.51 29.05 10.55
CA GLN A 5 -1.86 29.05 10.01
C GLN A 5 -2.29 27.60 9.77
N ILE A 6 -3.50 27.22 10.19
CA ILE A 6 -4.04 25.89 9.95
C ILE A 6 -5.40 26.01 9.27
N LYS A 7 -5.43 25.78 7.97
CA LYS A 7 -6.64 25.93 7.14
C LYS A 7 -7.37 24.61 7.01
N ARG A 8 -8.69 24.66 6.90
CA ARG A 8 -9.47 23.50 6.48
C ARG A 8 -9.39 23.34 4.96
N LEU A 9 -8.88 22.20 4.48
CA LEU A 9 -8.92 21.82 3.07
C LEU A 9 -10.23 21.09 2.73
N SER A 10 -10.66 20.19 3.61
CA SER A 10 -11.94 19.48 3.54
C SER A 10 -12.44 19.18 4.96
N THR A 11 -13.60 18.55 5.10
CA THR A 11 -14.10 18.08 6.41
C THR A 11 -13.08 17.19 7.14
N GLU A 12 -12.27 16.45 6.38
CA GLU A 12 -11.37 15.41 6.89
C GLU A 12 -9.90 15.85 6.98
N ILE A 13 -9.53 16.98 6.37
CA ILE A 13 -8.13 17.35 6.19
C ILE A 13 -7.91 18.82 6.46
N PHE A 14 -6.87 19.10 7.25
CA PHE A 14 -6.31 20.42 7.44
C PHE A 14 -4.96 20.57 6.75
N GLU A 15 -4.66 21.79 6.33
CA GLU A 15 -3.36 22.22 5.83
C GLU A 15 -2.63 23.01 6.92
N ILE A 16 -1.43 22.58 7.28
CA ILE A 16 -0.58 23.31 8.21
C ILE A 16 0.40 24.16 7.42
N TYR A 17 0.38 25.47 7.66
CA TYR A 17 1.30 26.44 7.09
C TYR A 17 2.19 27.03 8.18
N ILE A 18 3.49 27.09 7.90
CA ILE A 18 4.48 27.79 8.73
C ILE A 18 5.16 28.82 7.85
N ASN A 19 5.15 30.09 8.26
CA ASN A 19 5.70 31.21 7.49
C ASN A 19 5.17 31.26 6.05
N ASN A 20 3.85 31.05 5.88
CA ASN A 20 3.13 31.00 4.60
C ASN A 20 3.57 29.87 3.65
N GLN A 21 4.29 28.86 4.14
CA GLN A 21 4.64 27.67 3.38
C GLN A 21 3.87 26.46 3.91
N LEU A 22 3.22 25.72 3.02
CA LEU A 22 2.58 24.45 3.37
C LEU A 22 3.67 23.48 3.85
N VAL A 23 3.52 22.98 5.07
CA VAL A 23 4.48 22.03 5.64
C VAL A 23 3.95 20.60 5.67
N ARG A 24 2.65 20.40 5.91
CA ARG A 24 2.01 19.07 5.84
C ARG A 24 0.49 19.17 5.81
N TYR A 25 -0.12 18.05 5.42
CA TYR A 25 -1.53 17.78 5.65
C TYR A 25 -1.72 17.06 7.00
N LEU A 26 -2.86 17.32 7.65
CA LEU A 26 -3.26 16.74 8.93
C LEU A 26 -4.67 16.15 8.82
N PRO A 27 -4.84 14.82 8.98
CA PRO A 27 -6.16 14.21 9.11
C PRO A 27 -6.93 14.77 10.31
N ARG A 28 -8.24 14.94 10.18
CA ARG A 28 -9.12 15.39 11.28
C ARG A 28 -8.98 14.51 12.51
N GLN A 29 -8.85 13.20 12.33
CA GLN A 29 -8.63 12.23 13.42
C GLN A 29 -7.36 12.48 14.26
N LYS A 30 -6.40 13.27 13.77
CA LYS A 30 -5.15 13.64 14.47
C LYS A 30 -5.17 15.07 15.03
N SER A 31 -6.26 15.83 14.83
CA SER A 31 -6.32 17.24 15.22
C SER A 31 -6.38 17.45 16.73
N ASP A 32 -7.19 16.69 17.46
CA ASP A 32 -7.30 16.81 18.93
C ASP A 32 -5.95 16.54 19.64
N GLN A 33 -5.19 15.55 19.13
CA GLN A 33 -3.83 15.26 19.64
C GLN A 33 -2.87 16.43 19.39
N LEU A 34 -2.96 17.07 18.21
CA LEU A 34 -2.14 18.24 17.90
C LEU A 34 -2.51 19.44 18.77
N GLU A 35 -3.81 19.72 18.96
CA GLU A 35 -4.29 20.80 19.84
C GLU A 35 -3.75 20.63 21.25
N THR A 36 -3.92 19.43 21.81
CA THR A 36 -3.41 19.08 23.15
C THR A 36 -1.91 19.33 23.24
N SER A 37 -1.13 18.87 22.25
CA SER A 37 0.32 19.07 22.21
C SER A 37 0.72 20.54 22.14
N ILE A 38 -0.05 21.37 21.41
CA ILE A 38 0.17 22.82 21.32
C ILE A 38 -0.17 23.50 22.65
N HIS A 39 -1.27 23.12 23.31
CA HIS A 39 -1.64 23.66 24.63
C HIS A 39 -0.62 23.32 25.70
N ASP A 40 -0.14 22.08 25.74
CA ASP A 40 0.90 21.63 26.67
C ASP A 40 2.19 22.44 26.48
N TYR A 41 2.60 22.61 25.21
CA TYR A 41 3.73 23.46 24.85
C TYR A 41 3.52 24.92 25.28
N ALA A 42 2.33 25.47 25.05
CA ALA A 42 1.99 26.84 25.40
C ALA A 42 2.04 27.08 26.90
N ALA A 43 1.48 26.15 27.69
CA ALA A 43 1.50 26.19 29.15
C ALA A 43 2.92 26.07 29.71
N LYS A 44 3.72 25.14 29.17
CA LYS A 44 5.12 24.95 29.56
C LYS A 44 5.99 26.18 29.30
N ASN A 45 5.78 26.85 28.16
CA ASN A 45 6.64 27.93 27.69
C ASN A 45 6.06 29.34 27.87
N GLY A 46 4.89 29.48 28.51
CA GLY A 46 4.24 30.77 28.78
C GLY A 46 3.81 31.52 27.51
N VAL A 47 3.30 30.81 26.50
CA VAL A 47 2.88 31.38 25.21
C VAL A 47 1.37 31.59 25.21
N ASP A 48 0.91 32.70 25.79
CA ASP A 48 -0.52 32.99 26.00
C ASP A 48 -1.37 32.91 24.71
N SER A 49 -0.81 33.33 23.58
CA SER A 49 -1.51 33.29 22.28
C SER A 49 -1.86 31.87 21.80
N LEU A 50 -1.22 30.84 22.37
CA LEU A 50 -1.48 29.44 22.05
C LEU A 50 -2.29 28.70 23.13
N LEU A 51 -2.51 29.29 24.31
CA LEU A 51 -3.31 28.67 25.38
C LEU A 51 -4.78 28.47 25.00
N PHE A 52 -5.28 29.29 24.07
CA PHE A 52 -6.65 29.23 23.55
C PHE A 52 -6.67 28.81 22.06
N PHE A 53 -5.61 28.14 21.60
CA PHE A 53 -5.52 27.68 20.22
C PHE A 53 -6.60 26.64 19.91
N SER A 54 -7.23 26.73 18.75
CA SER A 54 -8.22 25.74 18.27
C SER A 54 -8.14 25.63 16.75
N LEU A 55 -8.37 24.45 16.18
CA LEU A 55 -8.49 24.27 14.74
C LEU A 55 -9.93 24.52 14.23
N PRO A 56 -10.12 25.13 13.05
CA PRO A 56 -9.08 25.71 12.19
C PRO A 56 -8.61 27.08 12.72
N GLN A 57 -7.40 27.45 12.33
CA GLN A 57 -6.83 28.78 12.53
C GLN A 57 -6.62 29.41 11.15
N ASP A 58 -7.71 29.93 10.56
CA ASP A 58 -7.74 30.40 9.17
C ASP A 58 -6.91 31.67 8.97
N GLU A 59 -6.80 32.54 9.97
CA GLU A 59 -5.95 33.73 9.93
C GLU A 59 -4.52 33.41 10.41
N PRO A 60 -3.47 33.91 9.73
CA PRO A 60 -2.10 33.68 10.18
C PRO A 60 -1.84 34.28 11.57
N LEU A 61 -1.45 33.42 12.52
CA LEU A 61 -1.11 33.78 13.90
C LEU A 61 0.39 34.08 14.01
N PRO A 62 0.80 35.35 14.20
CA PRO A 62 2.20 35.69 14.44
C PRO A 62 2.62 35.31 15.87
N LEU A 63 3.73 34.58 15.98
CA LEU A 63 4.29 34.07 17.23
C LEU A 63 5.71 34.61 17.42
N TYR A 64 5.90 35.38 18.49
CA TYR A 64 7.18 35.97 18.89
C TYR A 64 7.86 35.06 19.91
N LEU A 65 8.55 34.04 19.41
CA LEU A 65 9.19 33.00 20.20
C LEU A 65 10.72 33.09 20.12
N SER A 66 11.43 32.63 21.16
CA SER A 66 12.88 32.40 21.10
C SER A 66 13.22 31.35 20.01
N PRO A 67 14.47 31.29 19.52
CA PRO A 67 14.86 30.27 18.54
C PRO A 67 14.57 28.83 18.99
N ASP A 68 14.84 28.50 20.25
CA ASP A 68 14.61 27.16 20.82
C ASP A 68 13.10 26.84 20.88
N ASN A 69 12.29 27.79 21.31
CA ASN A 69 10.83 27.66 21.35
C ASN A 69 10.24 27.54 19.93
N GLN A 70 10.79 28.26 18.94
CA GLN A 70 10.41 28.07 17.54
C GLN A 70 10.72 26.66 17.03
N ALA A 71 11.89 26.11 17.41
CA ALA A 71 12.27 24.75 17.03
C ALA A 71 11.36 23.71 17.68
N GLU A 72 11.10 23.80 18.99
CA GLU A 72 10.21 22.88 19.71
C GLU A 72 8.77 22.90 19.14
N LEU A 73 8.20 24.09 18.90
CA LEU A 73 6.86 24.20 18.30
C LEU A 73 6.83 23.64 16.87
N ARG A 74 7.87 23.88 16.06
CA ARG A 74 7.98 23.28 14.73
C ARG A 74 8.00 21.76 14.82
N ASP A 75 8.73 21.20 15.77
CA ASP A 75 8.79 19.75 15.98
C ASP A 75 7.41 19.16 16.30
N ILE A 76 6.62 19.83 17.14
CA ILE A 76 5.24 19.45 17.44
C ILE A 76 4.37 19.49 16.18
N LEU A 77 4.42 20.60 15.43
CA LEU A 77 3.62 20.81 14.22
C LEU A 77 3.96 19.83 13.10
N LEU A 78 5.25 19.49 12.94
CA LEU A 78 5.74 18.62 11.89
C LEU A 78 5.63 17.15 12.26
N TYR A 79 5.95 16.79 13.50
CA TYR A 79 6.21 15.40 13.87
C TYR A 79 5.30 14.84 14.97
N GLN A 80 4.57 15.67 15.72
CA GLN A 80 3.61 15.20 16.74
C GLN A 80 4.24 14.17 17.70
N GLN A 81 5.47 14.43 18.18
CA GLN A 81 6.24 13.57 19.07
C GLN A 81 6.62 12.20 18.48
N LYS A 82 6.55 12.03 17.15
CA LYS A 82 7.01 10.85 16.42
C LYS A 82 8.42 11.05 15.89
N LYS A 83 9.11 9.94 15.60
CA LYS A 83 10.43 9.95 14.97
C LYS A 83 10.28 10.30 13.48
N PRO A 84 10.99 11.31 12.94
CA PRO A 84 10.99 11.58 11.51
C PRO A 84 11.85 10.57 10.74
N ILE A 85 11.48 10.31 9.48
CA ILE A 85 12.35 9.66 8.50
C ILE A 85 13.02 10.75 7.68
N GLU A 86 14.33 10.93 7.89
CA GLU A 86 15.13 11.94 7.18
C GLU A 86 15.54 11.40 5.80
N PHE A 87 14.77 11.75 4.77
CA PHE A 87 15.07 11.34 3.40
C PHE A 87 16.31 12.05 2.84
N PRO A 88 17.08 11.39 1.95
CA PRO A 88 18.05 12.05 1.09
C PRO A 88 17.41 13.17 0.25
N ASP A 89 18.18 14.21 -0.08
CA ASP A 89 17.72 15.43 -0.75
C ASP A 89 16.88 15.16 -2.02
N ASP A 90 17.24 14.15 -2.81
CA ASP A 90 16.56 13.77 -4.05
C ASP A 90 15.18 13.12 -3.83
N LEU A 91 14.93 12.60 -2.63
CA LEU A 91 13.67 11.94 -2.24
C LEU A 91 12.77 12.83 -1.36
N MET A 92 13.30 13.95 -0.84
CA MET A 92 12.61 14.87 0.07
C MET A 92 11.42 15.60 -0.56
N LEU A 93 11.35 15.71 -1.89
CA LEU A 93 10.32 16.48 -2.59
C LEU A 93 9.40 15.59 -3.42
N SER A 94 8.12 15.91 -3.42
CA SER A 94 7.08 15.27 -4.21
C SER A 94 7.22 15.60 -5.70
N LYS A 95 6.57 14.84 -6.60
CA LYS A 95 6.81 14.93 -8.05
C LYS A 95 6.02 16.03 -8.72
N GLU A 96 4.76 16.15 -8.37
CA GLU A 96 3.86 17.05 -9.08
C GLU A 96 3.94 18.46 -8.51
N LYS A 97 3.97 18.59 -7.18
CA LYS A 97 3.88 19.90 -6.52
C LYS A 97 5.19 20.36 -5.87
N ASN A 98 6.23 19.54 -5.92
CA ASN A 98 7.51 19.82 -5.26
C ASN A 98 7.35 20.15 -3.76
N HIS A 99 6.36 19.54 -3.12
CA HIS A 99 6.11 19.67 -1.70
C HIS A 99 7.08 18.79 -0.90
N ARG A 100 7.46 19.22 0.30
CA ARG A 100 8.28 18.39 1.18
C ARG A 100 7.49 17.15 1.61
N VAL A 101 8.09 15.99 1.46
CA VAL A 101 7.56 14.72 1.94
C VAL A 101 8.01 14.52 3.38
N ILE A 102 7.05 14.48 4.29
CA ILE A 102 7.29 14.26 5.72
C ILE A 102 6.67 12.93 6.10
N VAL A 103 7.50 12.00 6.55
CA VAL A 103 7.08 10.69 7.06
C VAL A 103 7.58 10.55 8.48
N THR A 104 6.70 10.10 9.37
CA THR A 104 7.00 9.95 10.80
C THR A 104 6.41 8.68 11.35
N TYR A 105 7.06 8.06 12.33
CA TYR A 105 6.59 6.84 12.97
C TYR A 105 6.71 6.91 14.49
N SER A 106 5.76 6.28 15.18
CA SER A 106 5.78 6.14 16.63
C SER A 106 6.86 5.15 17.06
N ASP A 107 7.26 5.18 18.34
CA ASP A 107 8.31 4.31 18.83
C ASP A 107 8.02 2.81 18.59
N LEU A 108 9.04 2.08 18.13
CA LEU A 108 8.96 0.67 17.76
C LEU A 108 9.66 -0.25 18.76
N SER A 109 10.15 0.28 19.88
CA SER A 109 10.93 -0.49 20.86
C SER A 109 10.21 -1.74 21.37
N ALA A 110 8.88 -1.69 21.50
CA ALA A 110 8.05 -2.81 21.93
C ALA A 110 7.96 -3.96 20.90
N PHE A 111 8.34 -3.71 19.64
CA PHE A 111 8.27 -4.68 18.54
C PHE A 111 9.64 -5.16 18.06
N LYS A 112 10.73 -4.77 18.74
CA LYS A 112 12.08 -5.21 18.36
C LYS A 112 12.18 -6.73 18.38
N PHE A 113 12.71 -7.30 17.31
CA PHE A 113 12.90 -8.74 17.13
C PHE A 113 11.60 -9.57 17.24
N TYR A 114 10.44 -8.99 16.92
CA TYR A 114 9.13 -9.67 17.09
C TYR A 114 9.03 -11.03 16.37
N TRP A 115 9.82 -11.28 15.33
CA TRP A 115 9.85 -12.56 14.60
C TRP A 115 10.54 -13.70 15.39
N GLN A 116 11.16 -13.39 16.52
CA GLN A 116 11.77 -14.36 17.43
C GLN A 116 10.79 -14.84 18.51
N ASP A 117 9.74 -14.07 18.81
CA ASP A 117 8.77 -14.37 19.85
C ASP A 117 7.41 -14.77 19.25
N GLN A 118 7.02 -16.03 19.45
CA GLN A 118 5.73 -16.54 18.99
C GLN A 118 4.53 -15.93 19.73
N ASN A 119 4.76 -15.27 20.87
CA ASN A 119 3.74 -14.59 21.66
C ASN A 119 3.68 -13.08 21.42
N ALA A 120 4.56 -12.52 20.58
CA ALA A 120 4.51 -11.11 20.27
C ALA A 120 3.17 -10.77 19.60
N ASP A 121 2.49 -9.73 20.07
CA ASP A 121 1.27 -9.19 19.44
C ASP A 121 1.65 -8.40 18.17
N PHE A 122 2.27 -9.11 17.21
CA PHE A 122 2.72 -8.54 15.95
C PHE A 122 1.58 -7.97 15.08
N PRO A 123 0.28 -8.36 15.21
CA PRO A 123 -0.80 -7.62 14.58
C PRO A 123 -0.83 -6.13 14.94
N LEU A 124 -0.50 -5.76 16.18
CA LEU A 124 -0.42 -4.36 16.59
C LEU A 124 0.69 -3.57 15.89
N LEU A 125 1.80 -4.23 15.53
CA LEU A 125 2.85 -3.61 14.72
C LEU A 125 2.27 -3.13 13.38
N TRP A 126 1.54 -4.00 12.68
CA TRP A 126 0.95 -3.65 11.38
C TRP A 126 -0.07 -2.52 11.48
N GLN A 127 -0.90 -2.52 12.53
CA GLN A 127 -1.83 -1.42 12.82
C GLN A 127 -1.09 -0.09 13.03
N GLN A 128 0.01 -0.11 13.80
CA GLN A 128 0.82 1.07 14.06
C GLN A 128 1.49 1.58 12.77
N LEU A 129 2.13 0.69 12.00
CA LEU A 129 2.77 1.04 10.74
C LEU A 129 1.77 1.57 9.71
N SER A 130 0.58 0.97 9.61
CA SER A 130 -0.52 1.47 8.78
C SER A 130 -0.86 2.92 9.10
N ARG A 131 -1.22 3.21 10.36
CA ARG A 131 -1.63 4.54 10.83
C ARG A 131 -0.54 5.62 10.66
N ASP A 132 0.72 5.21 10.81
CA ASP A 132 1.84 6.13 10.85
C ASP A 132 2.43 6.38 9.47
N LEU A 133 2.51 5.36 8.61
CA LEU A 133 3.24 5.40 7.33
C LEU A 133 2.35 5.35 6.10
N ILE A 134 1.16 4.74 6.18
CA ILE A 134 0.31 4.46 5.01
C ILE A 134 -0.95 5.31 5.03
N GLU A 135 -1.74 5.29 6.11
CA GLU A 135 -3.03 5.96 6.23
C GLU A 135 -2.87 7.44 6.63
N ASN A 136 -2.19 8.18 5.76
CA ASN A 136 -2.06 9.64 5.82
C ASN A 136 -2.38 10.22 4.44
N PRO A 137 -2.75 11.51 4.32
CA PRO A 137 -3.04 12.10 3.01
C PRO A 137 -1.78 12.13 2.15
N TYR A 138 -1.92 11.75 0.89
CA TYR A 138 -0.92 12.00 -0.14
C TYR A 138 -0.56 13.49 -0.21
N VAL A 139 0.73 13.80 -0.34
CA VAL A 139 1.17 15.20 -0.38
C VAL A 139 0.92 15.89 -1.73
N ASP A 140 0.86 15.12 -2.83
CA ASP A 140 0.48 15.66 -4.15
C ASP A 140 -1.04 15.57 -4.38
N ASP A 141 -1.74 14.61 -3.74
CA ASP A 141 -3.19 14.40 -3.91
C ASP A 141 -3.91 14.12 -2.57
N PRO A 142 -3.99 15.11 -1.65
CA PRO A 142 -4.47 14.90 -0.28
C PRO A 142 -5.93 14.45 -0.21
N GLN A 143 -6.74 14.74 -1.24
CA GLN A 143 -8.17 14.39 -1.28
C GLN A 143 -8.43 12.96 -1.76
N ASN A 144 -7.38 12.16 -1.96
CA ASN A 144 -7.48 10.75 -2.33
C ASN A 144 -7.80 9.85 -1.13
N TYR A 145 -9.07 9.90 -0.70
CA TYR A 145 -9.56 9.13 0.43
C TYR A 145 -11.03 8.74 0.26
N GLU A 146 -11.47 7.78 1.08
CA GLU A 146 -12.88 7.39 1.21
C GLU A 146 -13.31 7.51 2.68
N VAL A 147 -14.53 7.99 2.94
CA VAL A 147 -15.11 8.08 4.29
C VAL A 147 -16.36 7.25 4.39
N ARG A 148 -16.45 6.37 5.40
CA ARG A 148 -17.64 5.57 5.71
C ARG A 148 -17.77 5.42 7.22
N TYR A 149 -18.96 5.70 7.76
CA TYR A 149 -19.27 5.56 9.19
C TYR A 149 -18.19 6.20 10.10
N ASP A 150 -17.85 7.47 9.84
CA ASP A 150 -16.84 8.26 10.57
C ASP A 150 -15.40 7.70 10.55
N HIS A 151 -15.15 6.69 9.72
CA HIS A 151 -13.82 6.17 9.42
C HIS A 151 -13.35 6.67 8.06
N ILE A 152 -12.04 6.89 7.94
CA ILE A 152 -11.38 7.30 6.71
C ILE A 152 -10.37 6.24 6.30
N ALA A 153 -10.27 5.98 5.01
CA ALA A 153 -9.16 5.25 4.42
C ALA A 153 -8.51 6.13 3.37
N PHE A 154 -7.20 6.30 3.50
CA PHE A 154 -6.38 6.96 2.52
C PHE A 154 -5.86 5.91 1.53
N HIS A 155 -5.61 6.32 0.29
CA HIS A 155 -4.95 5.47 -0.70
C HIS A 155 -5.70 4.17 -1.00
N ILE A 156 -7.00 4.21 -1.32
CA ILE A 156 -7.86 3.01 -1.50
C ILE A 156 -7.24 1.93 -2.41
N ASN A 157 -6.42 2.34 -3.37
CA ASN A 157 -5.74 1.42 -4.29
C ASN A 157 -4.37 0.91 -3.80
N HIS A 158 -3.58 1.72 -3.09
CA HIS A 158 -2.20 1.40 -2.67
C HIS A 158 -1.96 1.51 -1.15
N GLY A 159 -3.04 1.53 -0.37
CA GLY A 159 -3.03 1.69 1.07
C GLY A 159 -2.92 0.36 1.82
N THR A 160 -3.38 0.37 3.07
CA THR A 160 -3.16 -0.73 4.02
C THR A 160 -3.69 -2.07 3.51
N ALA A 161 -4.89 -2.09 2.93
CA ALA A 161 -5.49 -3.31 2.41
C ALA A 161 -4.63 -3.96 1.30
N SER A 162 -4.03 -3.16 0.40
CA SER A 162 -3.12 -3.69 -0.62
C SER A 162 -1.87 -4.29 0.01
N GLY A 163 -1.24 -3.60 0.96
CA GLY A 163 -0.06 -4.11 1.68
C GLY A 163 -0.32 -5.42 2.42
N LEU A 164 -1.48 -5.58 3.07
CA LEU A 164 -1.85 -6.83 3.75
C LEU A 164 -2.06 -8.00 2.77
N ARG A 165 -2.71 -7.74 1.62
CA ARG A 165 -2.91 -8.77 0.59
C ARG A 165 -1.59 -9.20 -0.03
N THR A 166 -0.71 -8.26 -0.37
CA THR A 166 0.60 -8.59 -0.94
C THR A 166 1.46 -9.35 0.06
N MET A 167 1.42 -9.00 1.34
CA MET A 167 2.07 -9.75 2.42
C MET A 167 1.57 -11.21 2.48
N THR A 168 0.26 -11.41 2.36
CA THR A 168 -0.37 -12.75 2.33
C THR A 168 0.07 -13.53 1.09
N LEU A 169 0.07 -12.89 -0.08
CA LEU A 169 0.48 -13.51 -1.34
C LEU A 169 1.96 -13.91 -1.34
N VAL A 170 2.86 -13.07 -0.79
CA VAL A 170 4.28 -13.40 -0.62
C VAL A 170 4.45 -14.69 0.18
N HIS A 171 3.71 -14.83 1.28
CA HIS A 171 3.75 -16.05 2.10
C HIS A 171 3.26 -17.26 1.29
N CYS A 172 2.13 -17.15 0.60
CA CYS A 172 1.60 -18.23 -0.23
C CYS A 172 2.60 -18.67 -1.32
N PHE A 173 3.24 -17.73 -2.02
CA PHE A 173 4.24 -18.07 -3.02
C PHE A 173 5.47 -18.74 -2.39
N TRP A 174 5.95 -18.27 -1.24
CA TRP A 174 7.06 -18.92 -0.55
C TRP A 174 6.74 -20.37 -0.16
N GLU A 175 5.53 -20.64 0.36
CA GLU A 175 5.09 -22.00 0.69
C GLU A 175 4.93 -22.88 -0.56
N LEU A 176 4.42 -22.34 -1.67
CA LEU A 176 4.41 -23.03 -2.96
C LEU A 176 5.83 -23.45 -3.37
N LEU A 177 6.80 -22.54 -3.29
CA LEU A 177 8.17 -22.80 -3.73
C LEU A 177 8.89 -23.81 -2.82
N LYS A 178 8.55 -23.89 -1.53
CA LYS A 178 9.02 -24.95 -0.64
C LYS A 178 8.53 -26.34 -1.08
N GLN A 179 7.37 -26.43 -1.71
CA GLN A 179 6.75 -27.70 -2.11
C GLN A 179 7.11 -28.07 -3.54
N SER A 180 6.97 -27.13 -4.47
CA SER A 180 6.99 -27.38 -5.92
C SER A 180 8.04 -26.56 -6.67
N GLY A 181 8.91 -25.83 -5.96
CA GLY A 181 10.04 -25.16 -6.60
C GLY A 181 10.98 -26.16 -7.29
N CYS A 182 11.71 -25.71 -8.31
CA CYS A 182 12.82 -26.49 -8.86
C CYS A 182 13.87 -26.75 -7.76
N ASP A 183 14.69 -27.79 -7.88
CA ASP A 183 15.56 -28.28 -6.80
C ASP A 183 16.34 -27.16 -6.07
N GLU A 184 16.91 -26.22 -6.84
CA GLU A 184 17.64 -25.08 -6.30
C GLU A 184 16.72 -24.08 -5.56
N VAL A 185 15.61 -23.68 -6.19
CA VAL A 185 14.63 -22.76 -5.60
C VAL A 185 13.98 -23.36 -4.36
N GLN A 186 13.62 -24.64 -4.41
CA GLN A 186 13.02 -25.37 -3.30
C GLN A 186 13.99 -25.45 -2.12
N THR A 187 15.28 -25.72 -2.40
CA THR A 187 16.33 -25.73 -1.38
C THR A 187 16.49 -24.35 -0.74
N LEU A 188 16.53 -23.28 -1.54
CA LEU A 188 16.61 -21.91 -1.02
C LEU A 188 15.39 -21.56 -0.17
N ALA A 189 14.18 -21.82 -0.66
CA ALA A 189 12.93 -21.51 0.02
C ALA A 189 12.80 -22.26 1.36
N LYS A 190 13.20 -23.54 1.41
CA LYS A 190 13.23 -24.33 2.66
C LYS A 190 14.26 -23.81 3.67
N ASN A 191 15.32 -23.15 3.19
CA ASN A 191 16.40 -22.60 4.01
C ASN A 191 16.19 -21.11 4.38
N PHE A 192 15.00 -20.55 4.15
CA PHE A 192 14.66 -19.23 4.68
C PHE A 192 14.52 -19.31 6.20
N ARG A 193 15.20 -18.41 6.91
CA ARG A 193 15.03 -18.16 8.34
C ARG A 193 13.68 -17.47 8.58
N SER A 194 13.14 -17.61 9.80
CA SER A 194 11.95 -16.87 10.24
C SER A 194 12.12 -15.37 9.98
N GLU A 195 13.29 -14.83 10.34
CA GLU A 195 13.66 -13.43 10.09
C GLU A 195 13.51 -13.02 8.62
N GLU A 196 14.00 -13.83 7.68
CA GLU A 196 13.95 -13.53 6.24
C GLU A 196 12.50 -13.42 5.75
N ILE A 197 11.62 -14.33 6.18
CA ILE A 197 10.22 -14.30 5.75
C ILE A 197 9.46 -13.12 6.38
N HIS A 198 9.72 -12.80 7.64
CA HIS A 198 9.10 -11.67 8.33
C HIS A 198 9.59 -10.33 7.76
N CYS A 199 10.86 -10.24 7.37
CA CYS A 199 11.41 -9.08 6.69
C CYS A 199 10.78 -8.89 5.29
N LEU A 200 10.58 -9.97 4.52
CA LEU A 200 9.86 -9.92 3.24
C LEU A 200 8.40 -9.48 3.38
N LYS A 201 7.71 -9.94 4.43
CA LYS A 201 6.36 -9.49 4.76
C LYS A 201 6.32 -7.99 5.04
N LEU A 202 7.29 -7.48 5.81
CA LEU A 202 7.45 -6.04 6.08
C LEU A 202 7.71 -5.25 4.80
N ALA A 203 8.63 -5.71 3.96
CA ALA A 203 8.91 -5.10 2.66
C ALA A 203 7.68 -5.07 1.76
N SER A 204 6.92 -6.16 1.70
CA SER A 204 5.68 -6.25 0.92
C SER A 204 4.61 -5.28 1.41
N PHE A 205 4.45 -5.15 2.73
CA PHE A 205 3.51 -4.23 3.35
C PHE A 205 3.87 -2.76 3.08
N LEU A 206 5.16 -2.43 3.11
CA LEU A 206 5.68 -1.07 2.92
C LEU A 206 6.06 -0.75 1.47
N LEU A 207 5.86 -1.68 0.53
CA LEU A 207 6.30 -1.56 -0.87
C LEU A 207 5.80 -0.28 -1.57
N ARG A 208 4.65 0.24 -1.12
CA ARG A 208 3.98 1.42 -1.69
C ARG A 208 3.92 2.61 -0.74
N SER A 209 4.59 2.54 0.41
CA SER A 209 4.57 3.58 1.45
C SER A 209 5.21 4.91 1.05
N GLY A 210 6.10 4.91 0.06
CA GLY A 210 6.78 6.10 -0.44
C GLY A 210 6.01 6.90 -1.49
N ARG A 211 4.77 6.53 -1.79
CA ARG A 211 3.95 7.20 -2.81
C ARG A 211 3.45 8.56 -2.31
N THR A 212 3.39 9.54 -3.20
CA THR A 212 2.84 10.89 -2.91
C THR A 212 1.54 11.17 -3.65
N ASN A 213 1.11 10.25 -4.52
CA ASN A 213 -0.09 10.28 -5.37
C ASN A 213 -0.35 8.86 -5.96
N GLU A 214 -1.32 8.76 -6.88
CA GLU A 214 -1.66 7.54 -7.63
C GLU A 214 -0.88 7.36 -8.96
N LEU A 215 0.18 8.14 -9.22
CA LEU A 215 0.97 8.03 -10.45
C LEU A 215 1.70 6.68 -10.60
N SER A 216 1.91 6.26 -11.84
CA SER A 216 2.64 5.02 -12.13
C SER A 216 4.14 5.16 -11.82
N TRP A 217 4.89 4.06 -11.87
CA TRP A 217 6.35 4.09 -11.76
C TRP A 217 7.01 4.98 -12.83
N ASP A 218 6.50 4.90 -14.06
CA ASP A 218 7.03 5.64 -15.19
C ASP A 218 6.81 7.16 -15.02
N ASP A 219 5.76 7.54 -14.30
CA ASP A 219 5.40 8.94 -14.06
C ASP A 219 6.07 9.52 -12.80
N ASP A 220 6.26 8.72 -11.75
CA ASP A 220 7.04 9.06 -10.55
C ASP A 220 8.03 7.95 -10.16
N PRO A 221 9.25 7.95 -10.71
CA PRO A 221 10.27 6.95 -10.41
C PRO A 221 10.90 7.12 -9.01
N ARG A 222 10.45 8.09 -8.20
CA ARG A 222 11.03 8.35 -6.88
C ARG A 222 10.30 7.64 -5.74
N TYR A 223 9.07 7.17 -5.96
CA TYR A 223 8.33 6.53 -4.86
C TYR A 223 8.94 5.19 -4.44
N SER A 224 9.56 4.42 -5.35
CA SER A 224 10.16 3.13 -4.99
C SER A 224 11.43 3.31 -4.14
N PRO A 225 12.40 4.16 -4.53
CA PRO A 225 13.52 4.53 -3.64
C PRO A 225 13.04 5.08 -2.30
N ARG A 226 11.98 5.89 -2.29
CA ARG A 226 11.39 6.39 -1.04
C ARG A 226 10.81 5.26 -0.18
N SER A 227 10.09 4.32 -0.80
CA SER A 227 9.52 3.15 -0.10
C SER A 227 10.62 2.24 0.45
N ALA A 228 11.70 2.03 -0.31
CA ALA A 228 12.87 1.28 0.12
C ALA A 228 13.54 1.96 1.33
N PHE A 229 13.68 3.29 1.30
CA PHE A 229 14.26 4.05 2.41
C PHE A 229 13.39 3.99 3.68
N ILE A 230 12.06 4.09 3.53
CA ILE A 230 11.10 3.89 4.63
C ILE A 230 11.28 2.48 5.21
N PHE A 231 11.28 1.45 4.36
CA PHE A 231 11.50 0.07 4.78
C PHE A 231 12.82 -0.11 5.53
N THR A 232 13.94 0.38 4.98
CA THR A 232 15.26 0.28 5.61
C THR A 232 15.28 0.91 7.00
N THR A 233 14.66 2.08 7.15
CA THR A 233 14.57 2.78 8.44
C THR A 233 13.77 1.95 9.45
N ILE A 234 12.58 1.48 9.07
CA ILE A 234 11.70 0.71 9.95
C ILE A 234 12.31 -0.66 10.29
N ALA A 235 12.89 -1.35 9.32
CA ALA A 235 13.53 -2.64 9.53
C ALA A 235 14.75 -2.52 10.46
N THR A 236 15.53 -1.45 10.34
CA THR A 236 16.64 -1.15 11.25
C THR A 236 16.14 -0.94 12.68
N GLU A 237 15.08 -0.14 12.87
CA GLU A 237 14.47 0.11 14.18
C GLU A 237 13.90 -1.16 14.82
N LEU A 238 13.37 -2.09 14.01
CA LEU A 238 12.88 -3.38 14.46
C LEU A 238 14.01 -4.39 14.77
N GLY A 239 15.25 -4.09 14.38
CA GLY A 239 16.44 -4.89 14.68
C GLY A 239 16.75 -6.00 13.67
N TYR A 240 16.29 -5.88 12.42
CA TYR A 240 16.65 -6.87 11.39
C TYR A 240 18.15 -6.80 11.05
N ASP A 241 18.71 -7.92 10.62
CA ASP A 241 20.07 -7.99 10.11
C ASP A 241 20.33 -6.97 8.97
N PRO A 242 21.39 -6.13 9.05
CA PRO A 242 21.65 -5.09 8.05
C PRO A 242 21.87 -5.60 6.62
N ASP A 243 22.49 -6.77 6.45
CA ASP A 243 22.74 -7.34 5.12
C ASP A 243 21.42 -7.83 4.50
N LEU A 244 20.55 -8.45 5.31
CA LEU A 244 19.20 -8.82 4.90
C LEU A 244 18.35 -7.59 4.50
N ILE A 245 18.41 -6.52 5.31
CA ILE A 245 17.72 -5.26 4.99
C ILE A 245 18.20 -4.74 3.64
N LYS A 246 19.52 -4.70 3.43
CA LYS A 246 20.10 -4.24 2.18
C LYS A 246 19.62 -5.09 1.00
N ASP A 247 19.71 -6.41 1.11
CA ASP A 247 19.32 -7.33 0.04
C ASP A 247 17.85 -7.18 -0.36
N ILE A 248 16.95 -7.05 0.61
CA ILE A 248 15.51 -6.87 0.33
C ILE A 248 15.22 -5.45 -0.16
N SER A 249 15.89 -4.41 0.35
CA SER A 249 15.69 -3.03 -0.10
C SER A 249 16.06 -2.84 -1.59
N ASP A 250 17.09 -3.55 -2.06
CA ASP A 250 17.50 -3.58 -3.46
C ASP A 250 16.43 -4.21 -4.39
N CYS A 251 15.43 -4.92 -3.83
CA CYS A 251 14.34 -5.56 -4.57
C CYS A 251 13.10 -4.69 -4.76
N PHE A 252 13.07 -3.46 -4.24
CA PHE A 252 11.91 -2.56 -4.37
C PHE A 252 11.70 -2.07 -5.82
N ASP A 253 12.74 -2.10 -6.65
CA ASP A 253 12.64 -1.91 -8.09
C ASP A 253 12.55 -3.29 -8.78
N PHE A 254 11.38 -3.59 -9.36
CA PHE A 254 11.10 -4.89 -10.00
C PHE A 254 11.62 -5.01 -11.43
N ASP A 255 11.98 -3.88 -12.04
CA ASP A 255 12.40 -3.80 -13.44
C ASP A 255 13.91 -3.68 -13.55
N LYS A 256 14.59 -3.29 -12.46
CA LYS A 256 16.03 -3.41 -12.35
C LYS A 256 16.43 -4.88 -12.25
N GLU A 257 17.08 -5.38 -13.31
CA GLU A 257 17.77 -6.67 -13.25
C GLU A 257 18.82 -6.61 -12.14
N LEU A 258 18.69 -7.51 -11.16
CA LEU A 258 19.72 -7.70 -10.15
C LEU A 258 20.90 -8.37 -10.83
N ALA A 259 21.96 -7.60 -11.10
CA ALA A 259 23.20 -8.13 -11.67
C ALA A 259 23.70 -9.29 -10.81
N SER A 260 23.82 -10.49 -11.40
CA SER A 260 24.56 -11.57 -10.75
C SER A 260 26.03 -11.18 -10.77
N THR A 261 26.65 -11.06 -9.59
CA THR A 261 28.09 -10.78 -9.48
C THR A 261 28.96 -11.88 -10.07
N ASP A 262 28.39 -13.07 -10.33
CA ASP A 262 29.08 -14.21 -10.92
C ASP A 262 28.66 -14.45 -12.38
N ALA A 263 29.51 -14.01 -13.30
CA ALA A 263 29.32 -14.13 -14.75
C ALA A 263 29.71 -15.51 -15.33
N SER A 264 29.64 -16.59 -14.54
CA SER A 264 29.99 -17.94 -15.01
C SER A 264 28.76 -18.83 -15.16
N SER A 265 28.20 -18.82 -16.37
CA SER A 265 27.55 -19.96 -17.05
C SER A 265 26.84 -21.03 -16.19
N ALA A 266 25.81 -20.63 -15.47
CA ALA A 266 24.57 -21.36 -15.15
C ALA A 266 23.66 -20.33 -14.44
N LYS A 267 22.34 -20.33 -14.67
CA LYS A 267 21.42 -19.52 -13.84
C LYS A 267 21.45 -20.11 -12.43
N HIS A 268 22.39 -19.70 -11.58
CA HIS A 268 22.34 -19.99 -10.15
C HIS A 268 21.38 -19.02 -9.48
N TRP A 269 20.49 -19.58 -8.67
CA TRP A 269 19.55 -18.84 -7.87
C TRP A 269 20.25 -18.34 -6.62
N HIS A 270 20.22 -17.02 -6.40
CA HIS A 270 20.58 -16.43 -5.12
C HIS A 270 19.30 -16.08 -4.34
N LYS A 271 19.37 -16.07 -3.00
CA LYS A 271 18.24 -15.70 -2.14
C LYS A 271 17.63 -14.35 -2.53
N LYS A 272 18.48 -13.38 -2.89
CA LYS A 272 18.06 -12.06 -3.36
C LYS A 272 17.17 -12.09 -4.60
N ASN A 273 17.49 -12.93 -5.59
CA ASN A 273 16.64 -13.13 -6.77
C ASN A 273 15.27 -13.68 -6.37
N LEU A 274 15.25 -14.61 -5.41
CA LEU A 274 14.02 -15.17 -4.89
C LEU A 274 13.18 -14.14 -4.14
N TYR A 275 13.80 -13.25 -3.36
CA TYR A 275 13.14 -12.11 -2.69
C TYR A 275 12.42 -11.21 -3.69
N GLN A 276 13.13 -10.77 -4.73
CA GLN A 276 12.58 -9.91 -5.78
C GLN A 276 11.41 -10.60 -6.48
N LEU A 277 11.53 -11.88 -6.82
CA LEU A 277 10.47 -12.62 -7.49
C LEU A 277 9.24 -12.83 -6.64
N LEU A 278 9.38 -13.14 -5.35
CA LEU A 278 8.25 -13.26 -4.43
C LEU A 278 7.46 -11.94 -4.34
N LEU A 279 8.17 -10.81 -4.19
CA LEU A 279 7.54 -9.49 -4.16
C LEU A 279 6.87 -9.16 -5.51
N LYS A 280 7.53 -9.47 -6.63
CA LYS A 280 7.01 -9.25 -7.98
C LYS A 280 5.75 -10.08 -8.26
N LEU A 281 5.77 -11.38 -7.96
CA LEU A 281 4.62 -12.28 -8.11
C LEU A 281 3.42 -11.79 -7.30
N ALA A 282 3.62 -11.49 -6.01
CA ALA A 282 2.57 -10.96 -5.15
C ALA A 282 1.99 -9.65 -5.69
N HIS A 283 2.86 -8.73 -6.14
CA HIS A 283 2.41 -7.48 -6.74
C HIS A 283 1.59 -7.70 -8.02
N GLN A 284 2.07 -8.54 -8.96
CA GLN A 284 1.34 -8.83 -10.20
C GLN A 284 -0.02 -9.47 -9.94
N CYS A 285 -0.13 -10.37 -8.95
CA CYS A 285 -1.42 -10.93 -8.54
C CYS A 285 -2.37 -9.86 -7.99
N ASP A 286 -1.89 -8.95 -7.13
CA ASP A 286 -2.74 -7.90 -6.55
C ASP A 286 -3.23 -6.88 -7.60
N LEU A 287 -2.59 -6.79 -8.78
CA LEU A 287 -3.01 -5.90 -9.88
C LEU A 287 -4.38 -6.25 -10.49
N ILE A 288 -4.97 -7.41 -10.19
CA ILE A 288 -6.35 -7.72 -10.61
C ILE A 288 -7.35 -6.65 -10.17
N ARG A 289 -7.05 -5.86 -9.13
CA ARG A 289 -7.93 -4.79 -8.66
C ARG A 289 -7.94 -3.55 -9.55
N CYS A 290 -6.97 -3.41 -10.44
CA CYS A 290 -6.82 -2.22 -11.28
C CYS A 290 -6.48 -2.54 -12.75
N LYS A 291 -6.27 -3.81 -13.11
CA LYS A 291 -6.02 -4.24 -14.49
C LYS A 291 -7.17 -5.12 -15.01
N PRO A 292 -7.92 -4.67 -16.04
CA PRO A 292 -9.08 -5.42 -16.54
C PRO A 292 -8.72 -6.64 -17.39
N LYS A 293 -7.54 -6.66 -18.01
CA LYS A 293 -7.11 -7.71 -18.94
C LYS A 293 -6.49 -8.89 -18.16
N LEU A 294 -7.29 -9.91 -17.88
CA LEU A 294 -6.84 -11.12 -17.17
C LEU A 294 -5.68 -11.83 -17.87
N GLU A 295 -5.77 -11.98 -19.19
CA GLU A 295 -4.74 -12.64 -20.01
C GLU A 295 -3.37 -11.99 -19.81
N SER A 296 -3.30 -10.65 -19.83
CA SER A 296 -2.04 -9.93 -19.64
C SER A 296 -1.42 -10.17 -18.25
N LEU A 297 -2.23 -10.33 -17.21
CA LEU A 297 -1.74 -10.68 -15.88
C LEU A 297 -1.29 -12.15 -15.84
N SER A 298 -2.11 -13.04 -16.40
CA SER A 298 -1.83 -14.47 -16.47
C SER A 298 -0.51 -14.75 -17.17
N THR A 299 -0.28 -14.18 -18.36
CA THR A 299 0.99 -14.34 -19.09
C THR A 299 2.20 -13.93 -18.26
N LYS A 300 2.12 -12.81 -17.54
CA LYS A 300 3.25 -12.32 -16.71
C LYS A 300 3.53 -13.24 -15.53
N ILE A 301 2.50 -13.67 -14.82
CA ILE A 301 2.63 -14.55 -13.65
C ILE A 301 3.08 -15.95 -14.08
N ASN A 302 2.49 -16.49 -15.15
CA ASN A 302 2.85 -17.78 -15.71
C ASN A 302 4.32 -17.81 -16.14
N ALA A 303 4.80 -16.78 -16.83
CA ALA A 303 6.20 -16.70 -17.25
C ALA A 303 7.15 -16.77 -16.04
N LEU A 304 6.84 -16.05 -14.96
CA LEU A 304 7.64 -16.09 -13.72
C LEU A 304 7.55 -17.46 -13.03
N LEU A 305 6.37 -18.08 -12.95
CA LEU A 305 6.19 -19.39 -12.32
C LEU A 305 6.87 -20.52 -13.11
N THR A 306 6.82 -20.48 -14.44
CA THR A 306 7.44 -21.48 -15.32
C THR A 306 8.94 -21.61 -15.06
N GLU A 307 9.61 -20.51 -14.68
CA GLU A 307 11.04 -20.52 -14.33
C GLU A 307 11.32 -21.06 -12.92
N LEU A 308 10.30 -21.11 -12.05
CA LEU A 308 10.46 -21.37 -10.61
C LEU A 308 10.04 -22.77 -10.18
N ILE A 309 9.13 -23.43 -10.88
CA ILE A 309 8.48 -24.67 -10.42
C ILE A 309 8.79 -25.89 -11.28
N ILE A 310 8.59 -27.09 -10.70
CA ILE A 310 8.66 -28.37 -11.41
C ILE A 310 7.41 -29.22 -11.11
N PRO A 311 6.75 -29.81 -12.13
CA PRO A 311 7.00 -29.61 -13.56
C PRO A 311 6.46 -28.25 -14.05
N PRO A 312 7.12 -27.59 -15.03
CA PRO A 312 6.66 -26.31 -15.58
C PRO A 312 5.24 -26.34 -16.15
N SER A 313 4.74 -27.51 -16.53
CA SER A 313 3.36 -27.71 -17.01
C SER A 313 2.29 -27.38 -15.97
N GLN A 314 2.64 -27.21 -14.70
CA GLN A 314 1.70 -26.78 -13.65
C GLN A 314 1.54 -25.26 -13.56
N ALA A 315 2.38 -24.46 -14.25
CA ALA A 315 2.43 -23.02 -14.08
C ALA A 315 1.11 -22.32 -14.46
N ASP A 316 0.42 -22.81 -15.49
CA ASP A 316 -0.88 -22.28 -15.91
C ASP A 316 -1.93 -22.45 -14.82
N THR A 317 -2.09 -23.68 -14.32
CA THR A 317 -3.06 -23.99 -13.26
C THR A 317 -2.76 -23.21 -11.99
N LEU A 318 -1.50 -23.13 -11.56
CA LEU A 318 -1.12 -22.34 -10.40
C LEU A 318 -1.35 -20.84 -10.61
N THR A 319 -1.09 -20.32 -11.81
CA THR A 319 -1.38 -18.92 -12.15
C THR A 319 -2.87 -18.62 -11.99
N GLU A 320 -3.75 -19.47 -12.53
CA GLU A 320 -5.20 -19.33 -12.37
C GLU A 320 -5.62 -19.38 -10.90
N GLN A 321 -5.07 -20.32 -10.12
CA GLN A 321 -5.35 -20.45 -8.70
C GLN A 321 -4.94 -19.21 -7.89
N PHE A 322 -3.75 -18.68 -8.13
CA PHE A 322 -3.27 -17.48 -7.44
C PHE A 322 -4.04 -16.22 -7.85
N LEU A 323 -4.45 -16.10 -9.11
CA LEU A 323 -5.31 -15.00 -9.56
C LEU A 323 -6.71 -15.07 -8.93
N LEU A 324 -7.28 -16.28 -8.81
CA LEU A 324 -8.55 -16.50 -8.12
C LEU A 324 -8.42 -16.19 -6.62
N PHE A 325 -7.33 -16.63 -5.99
CA PHE A 325 -7.06 -16.35 -4.58
C PHE A 325 -6.85 -14.85 -4.34
N ALA A 326 -6.09 -14.16 -5.18
CA ALA A 326 -5.96 -12.71 -5.12
C ALA A 326 -7.32 -12.01 -5.23
N ALA A 327 -8.23 -12.51 -6.08
CA ALA A 327 -9.58 -11.95 -6.24
C ALA A 327 -10.44 -12.17 -5.00
N LEU A 328 -10.30 -13.34 -4.35
CA LEU A 328 -10.91 -13.59 -3.05
C LEU A 328 -10.35 -12.64 -1.97
N LEU A 329 -9.05 -12.39 -1.94
CA LEU A 329 -8.45 -11.43 -1.03
C LEU A 329 -9.02 -10.02 -1.27
N CYS A 330 -9.11 -9.57 -2.53
CA CYS A 330 -9.71 -8.27 -2.88
C CYS A 330 -11.16 -8.17 -2.39
N LYS A 331 -11.98 -9.21 -2.65
CA LYS A 331 -13.36 -9.31 -2.16
C LYS A 331 -13.46 -9.16 -0.64
N ASN A 332 -12.54 -9.80 0.10
CA ASN A 332 -12.52 -9.79 1.57
C ASN A 332 -11.87 -8.54 2.19
N THR A 333 -11.30 -7.67 1.36
CA THR A 333 -10.80 -6.35 1.80
C THR A 333 -11.55 -5.20 1.14
N GLY A 334 -12.67 -5.48 0.47
CA GLY A 334 -13.50 -4.49 -0.21
C GLY A 334 -12.89 -3.84 -1.46
N SER A 335 -11.73 -4.30 -1.91
CA SER A 335 -11.11 -3.80 -3.14
C SER A 335 -11.80 -4.33 -4.38
N PRO A 336 -11.79 -3.58 -5.50
CA PRO A 336 -12.38 -4.06 -6.73
C PRO A 336 -11.69 -5.30 -7.29
N VAL A 337 -12.40 -6.01 -8.18
CA VAL A 337 -11.84 -7.05 -9.05
C VAL A 337 -12.18 -6.67 -10.50
N MET A 338 -11.19 -6.19 -11.24
CA MET A 338 -11.41 -5.67 -12.60
C MET A 338 -11.70 -6.77 -13.63
N PRO A 339 -10.99 -7.92 -13.64
CA PRO A 339 -11.31 -9.01 -14.55
C PRO A 339 -12.74 -9.53 -14.34
N GLU A 340 -13.58 -9.33 -15.34
CA GLU A 340 -14.99 -9.72 -15.29
C GLU A 340 -15.15 -11.24 -15.12
N LEU A 341 -14.31 -12.04 -15.79
CA LEU A 341 -14.33 -13.50 -15.67
C LEU A 341 -14.15 -13.96 -14.21
N LEU A 342 -13.23 -13.36 -13.47
CA LEU A 342 -13.00 -13.69 -12.06
C LEU A 342 -14.20 -13.27 -11.20
N ARG A 343 -14.81 -12.12 -11.48
CA ARG A 343 -16.03 -11.67 -10.76
C ARG A 343 -17.18 -12.66 -10.95
N HIS A 344 -17.43 -13.10 -12.18
CA HIS A 344 -18.47 -14.10 -12.47
C HIS A 344 -18.18 -15.45 -11.78
N GLN A 345 -16.95 -15.94 -11.86
CA GLN A 345 -16.53 -17.18 -11.19
C GLN A 345 -16.72 -17.12 -9.66
N LEU A 346 -16.52 -15.95 -9.06
CA LEU A 346 -16.65 -15.73 -7.62
C LEU A 346 -18.06 -15.33 -7.16
N GLY A 347 -19.03 -15.25 -8.08
CA GLY A 347 -20.37 -14.74 -7.81
C GLY A 347 -20.31 -13.37 -7.14
N MET A 348 -19.49 -12.47 -7.66
CA MET A 348 -19.37 -11.11 -7.16
C MET A 348 -20.39 -10.22 -7.84
N ASP A 349 -21.51 -9.99 -7.15
CA ASP A 349 -22.59 -9.12 -7.62
C ASP A 349 -22.20 -7.63 -7.59
N PHE A 350 -21.10 -7.29 -6.92
CA PHE A 350 -20.60 -5.93 -6.77
C PHE A 350 -19.19 -5.77 -7.35
N PHE A 351 -18.89 -4.55 -7.81
CA PHE A 351 -17.59 -4.19 -8.36
C PHE A 351 -16.53 -3.99 -7.27
N ALA A 352 -16.89 -3.33 -6.14
CA ALA A 352 -16.07 -3.07 -4.96
C ALA A 352 -16.97 -2.92 -3.71
N ASN A 353 -16.40 -2.93 -2.50
CA ASN A 353 -17.12 -2.64 -1.25
C ASN A 353 -16.35 -1.56 -0.45
N PRO A 354 -16.66 -0.26 -0.68
CA PRO A 354 -15.98 0.85 -0.01
C PRO A 354 -16.08 0.82 1.52
N THR A 355 -17.22 0.39 2.06
CA THR A 355 -17.41 0.22 3.51
C THR A 355 -16.40 -0.76 4.10
N LEU A 356 -16.26 -1.93 3.46
CA LEU A 356 -15.29 -2.94 3.89
C LEU A 356 -13.85 -2.46 3.68
N ALA A 357 -13.56 -1.74 2.59
CA ALA A 357 -12.24 -1.17 2.35
C ALA A 357 -11.83 -0.17 3.44
N VAL A 358 -12.74 0.75 3.80
CA VAL A 358 -12.53 1.70 4.90
C VAL A 358 -12.35 0.99 6.24
N SER A 359 -13.20 0.00 6.54
CA SER A 359 -13.07 -0.82 7.75
C SER A 359 -11.72 -1.53 7.83
N CYS A 360 -11.25 -2.13 6.73
CA CYS A 360 -9.97 -2.85 6.70
C CYS A 360 -8.75 -1.94 6.90
N ALA A 361 -8.80 -0.69 6.42
CA ALA A 361 -7.74 0.28 6.68
C ALA A 361 -7.65 0.70 8.16
N ASN A 362 -8.78 0.64 8.89
CA ASN A 362 -8.86 1.05 10.29
C ASN A 362 -8.74 -0.13 11.27
N GLN A 363 -9.02 -1.36 10.85
CA GLN A 363 -9.04 -2.57 11.68
C GLN A 363 -8.00 -3.61 11.22
N VAL A 364 -6.75 -3.19 11.08
CA VAL A 364 -5.64 -3.95 10.49
C VAL A 364 -5.45 -5.31 11.15
N THR A 365 -5.51 -5.38 12.48
CA THR A 365 -5.39 -6.64 13.23
C THR A 365 -6.48 -7.65 12.85
N ALA A 366 -7.74 -7.20 12.76
CA ALA A 366 -8.86 -8.06 12.42
C ALA A 366 -8.78 -8.51 10.95
N THR A 367 -8.44 -7.58 10.04
CA THR A 367 -8.23 -7.89 8.63
C THR A 367 -7.12 -8.91 8.45
N LEU A 368 -5.97 -8.72 9.10
CA LEU A 368 -4.85 -9.65 9.01
C LEU A 368 -5.23 -11.06 9.48
N LYS A 369 -5.94 -11.18 10.61
CA LYS A 369 -6.44 -12.48 11.09
C LYS A 369 -7.37 -13.17 10.10
N ASN A 370 -8.21 -12.41 9.40
CA ASN A 370 -9.06 -12.94 8.33
C ASN A 370 -8.21 -13.44 7.15
N LEU A 371 -7.24 -12.64 6.69
CA LEU A 371 -6.36 -13.03 5.60
C LEU A 371 -5.50 -14.24 5.95
N ASP A 372 -5.00 -14.35 7.19
CA ASP A 372 -4.28 -15.53 7.68
C ASP A 372 -5.18 -16.77 7.64
N THR A 373 -6.45 -16.65 8.03
CA THR A 373 -7.42 -17.75 7.93
C THR A 373 -7.63 -18.19 6.49
N MET A 374 -7.74 -17.23 5.55
CA MET A 374 -7.84 -17.52 4.12
C MET A 374 -6.56 -18.17 3.59
N GLN A 375 -5.40 -17.70 4.04
CA GLN A 375 -4.10 -18.27 3.70
C GLN A 375 -4.04 -19.74 4.11
N GLN A 376 -4.35 -20.07 5.37
CA GLN A 376 -4.30 -21.46 5.88
C GLN A 376 -5.25 -22.40 5.13
N LYS A 377 -6.35 -21.88 4.60
CA LYS A 377 -7.26 -22.65 3.74
C LYS A 377 -6.76 -22.81 2.31
N PHE A 378 -5.97 -21.87 1.81
CA PHE A 378 -5.43 -21.91 0.46
C PHE A 378 -4.21 -22.83 0.33
N LEU A 379 -3.29 -22.83 1.30
CA LEU A 379 -2.02 -23.58 1.24
C LEU A 379 -2.18 -25.10 0.96
N PRO A 380 -3.20 -25.82 1.47
CA PRO A 380 -3.37 -27.24 1.17
C PRO A 380 -3.73 -27.56 -0.30
N HIS A 381 -4.11 -26.56 -1.09
CA HIS A 381 -4.58 -26.74 -2.47
C HIS A 381 -3.48 -26.61 -3.54
N PHE A 382 -2.20 -26.56 -3.15
CA PHE A 382 -1.07 -26.48 -4.09
C PHE A 382 -0.79 -27.78 -4.86
N ASP A 383 -1.42 -28.90 -4.50
CA ASP A 383 -1.10 -30.23 -5.02
C ASP A 383 -1.46 -30.47 -6.50
N CYS A 384 -1.86 -29.42 -7.23
CA CYS A 384 -2.16 -29.46 -8.67
C CYS A 384 -3.20 -30.52 -9.07
N SER A 385 -3.95 -31.05 -8.10
CA SER A 385 -5.21 -31.70 -8.37
C SER A 385 -6.13 -30.66 -9.02
N PRO A 386 -6.79 -30.95 -10.15
CA PRO A 386 -7.75 -30.02 -10.72
C PRO A 386 -8.75 -29.67 -9.62
N ILE A 387 -8.85 -28.39 -9.26
CA ILE A 387 -9.93 -27.87 -8.40
C ILE A 387 -11.31 -28.29 -8.95
N MET A 388 -11.36 -28.71 -10.22
CA MET A 388 -12.50 -29.35 -10.90
C MET A 388 -13.02 -30.63 -10.23
N GLY A 389 -12.21 -31.41 -9.50
CA GLY A 389 -12.64 -32.65 -8.84
C GLY A 389 -13.18 -32.46 -7.42
N THR A 390 -12.67 -31.43 -6.73
CA THR A 390 -13.23 -30.93 -5.47
C THR A 390 -13.99 -29.65 -5.76
N VAL A 391 -15.20 -29.79 -6.32
CA VAL A 391 -16.19 -28.71 -6.29
C VAL A 391 -16.63 -28.50 -4.85
N ILE A 392 -15.76 -27.88 -4.06
CA ILE A 392 -16.18 -26.96 -3.01
C ILE A 392 -16.68 -25.78 -3.82
N HIS A 393 -17.99 -25.78 -4.12
CA HIS A 393 -18.70 -24.67 -4.77
C HIS A 393 -18.13 -23.35 -4.24
N PRO A 394 -17.96 -22.28 -5.04
CA PRO A 394 -17.53 -20.98 -4.52
C PRO A 394 -18.33 -20.52 -3.28
N ARG A 395 -19.59 -20.98 -3.14
CA ARG A 395 -20.44 -20.87 -1.94
C ARG A 395 -19.92 -21.63 -0.72
N THR A 396 -19.26 -22.76 -0.86
CA THR A 396 -18.75 -23.58 0.26
C THR A 396 -17.40 -23.06 0.79
N LEU A 397 -16.58 -22.41 -0.03
CA LEU A 397 -15.50 -21.55 0.51
C LEU A 397 -16.15 -20.39 1.29
N TYR A 398 -17.14 -19.72 0.68
CA TYR A 398 -17.90 -18.61 1.27
C TYR A 398 -18.59 -18.97 2.61
N LEU A 399 -19.17 -20.18 2.72
CA LEU A 399 -19.86 -20.68 3.91
C LEU A 399 -18.92 -21.30 4.94
N SER A 400 -17.82 -21.95 4.53
CA SER A 400 -16.80 -22.44 5.48
C SER A 400 -15.95 -21.31 6.07
N LEU A 401 -15.95 -20.13 5.44
CA LEU A 401 -15.22 -18.91 5.87
C LEU A 401 -15.96 -18.07 6.92
N GLY A 402 -17.15 -18.49 7.39
CA GLY A 402 -17.86 -17.78 8.47
C GLY A 402 -18.26 -16.34 8.14
N ALA A 403 -18.18 -15.95 6.86
CA ALA A 403 -18.67 -14.67 6.40
C ALA A 403 -20.19 -14.78 6.17
N ASP A 404 -20.95 -14.77 7.27
CA ASP A 404 -22.36 -14.43 7.19
C ASP A 404 -22.45 -13.00 6.67
N ASN A 405 -22.74 -12.87 5.37
CA ASN A 405 -23.02 -11.60 4.75
C ASN A 405 -24.46 -11.19 5.12
N SER A 406 -24.70 -10.96 6.42
CA SER A 406 -25.97 -10.48 6.94
C SER A 406 -26.29 -9.06 6.49
N ASN A 407 -25.34 -8.36 5.84
CA ASN A 407 -25.53 -7.01 5.33
C ASN A 407 -25.67 -6.96 3.80
N SER A 408 -26.05 -8.07 3.16
CA SER A 408 -26.27 -8.19 1.70
C SER A 408 -27.43 -7.35 1.13
N LYS A 409 -27.90 -6.31 1.82
CA LYS A 409 -28.99 -5.44 1.38
C LYS A 409 -28.86 -3.96 1.75
N GLU A 410 -27.67 -3.43 1.96
CA GLU A 410 -27.49 -1.99 1.70
C GLU A 410 -27.16 -1.80 0.22
N GLU A 411 -28.17 -2.05 -0.62
CA GLU A 411 -28.31 -1.23 -1.82
C GLU A 411 -28.39 0.21 -1.32
N VAL A 412 -27.48 1.07 -1.76
CA VAL A 412 -27.78 2.50 -1.79
C VAL A 412 -28.86 2.67 -2.84
N ALA A 413 -30.11 2.46 -2.44
CA ALA A 413 -31.22 3.20 -3.01
C ALA A 413 -30.90 4.67 -2.74
N LEU A 414 -30.71 5.43 -3.81
CA LEU A 414 -30.73 6.89 -3.73
C LEU A 414 -32.10 7.29 -3.19
N ASP A 415 -32.19 7.53 -1.88
CA ASP A 415 -33.37 8.12 -1.29
C ASP A 415 -33.59 9.48 -1.95
N LYS A 416 -34.76 9.59 -2.58
CA LYS A 416 -35.29 10.86 -3.07
C LYS A 416 -35.68 11.65 -1.83
N ASP A 417 -34.80 12.55 -1.40
CA ASP A 417 -35.17 13.61 -0.47
C ASP A 417 -36.19 14.53 -1.16
N PRO A 418 -37.44 14.64 -0.68
CA PRO A 418 -38.48 15.37 -1.36
C PRO A 418 -38.56 16.80 -0.81
N THR A 419 -37.53 17.62 -0.96
CA THR A 419 -37.72 19.08 -0.83
C THR A 419 -36.60 19.91 -1.46
N GLU A 420 -37.04 20.91 -2.22
CA GLU A 420 -36.31 22.06 -2.75
C GLU A 420 -35.26 21.84 -3.86
N SER A 421 -35.80 21.88 -5.07
CA SER A 421 -35.15 22.19 -6.33
C SER A 421 -34.23 23.42 -6.27
N GLN A 422 -32.94 23.20 -6.06
CA GLN A 422 -31.89 23.89 -6.81
C GLN A 422 -31.16 22.84 -7.65
N LYS A 423 -31.25 22.97 -8.98
CA LYS A 423 -30.49 22.16 -9.93
C LYS A 423 -29.00 22.41 -9.70
N ILE A 424 -28.38 21.57 -8.87
CA ILE A 424 -26.96 21.29 -8.94
C ILE A 424 -26.83 20.10 -9.89
N GLU A 425 -26.34 20.35 -11.10
CA GLU A 425 -25.88 19.28 -11.99
C GLU A 425 -24.68 18.61 -11.32
N TYR A 426 -24.92 17.47 -10.66
CA TYR A 426 -23.86 16.58 -10.24
C TYR A 426 -23.32 15.83 -11.46
N HIS A 427 -22.31 16.42 -12.10
CA HIS A 427 -21.40 15.65 -12.94
C HIS A 427 -20.60 14.70 -12.06
N VAL A 428 -21.07 13.46 -11.90
CA VAL A 428 -20.26 12.36 -11.37
C VAL A 428 -19.20 12.01 -12.43
N LYS A 429 -18.14 12.81 -12.51
CA LYS A 429 -16.86 12.36 -13.05
C LYS A 429 -16.23 11.51 -11.96
N ASN A 430 -16.43 10.20 -12.05
CA ASN A 430 -15.73 9.23 -11.22
C ASN A 430 -14.26 9.18 -11.69
N SER A 431 -13.44 10.12 -11.24
CA SER A 431 -12.03 10.31 -11.64
C SER A 431 -11.11 9.17 -11.20
N PHE A 432 -11.57 8.27 -10.32
CA PHE A 432 -10.81 7.10 -9.86
C PHE A 432 -10.60 6.03 -10.94
N PHE A 433 -11.48 5.94 -11.95
CA PHE A 433 -11.42 4.91 -13.00
C PHE A 433 -11.58 5.48 -14.41
N SER A 434 -11.38 6.79 -14.60
CA SER A 434 -11.37 7.37 -15.94
C SER A 434 -10.17 6.86 -16.72
N LEU A 435 -10.37 5.79 -17.47
CA LEU A 435 -9.53 5.42 -18.61
C LEU A 435 -9.43 6.67 -19.49
N ARG A 436 -8.24 7.25 -19.60
CA ARG A 436 -7.98 8.19 -20.70
C ARG A 436 -8.33 7.46 -21.99
N PRO A 437 -9.15 8.03 -22.89
CA PRO A 437 -9.29 7.48 -24.23
C PRO A 437 -7.89 7.37 -24.82
N GLU A 438 -7.53 6.19 -25.34
CA GLU A 438 -6.34 6.04 -26.15
C GLU A 438 -6.41 7.06 -27.29
N ASP A 439 -5.45 7.99 -27.34
CA ASP A 439 -5.23 8.85 -28.49
C ASP A 439 -4.79 7.96 -29.67
N LYS A 440 -5.77 7.35 -30.34
CA LYS A 440 -5.62 6.85 -31.70
C LYS A 440 -5.56 8.05 -32.62
N ASN A 441 -4.36 8.61 -32.78
CA ASN A 441 -3.91 9.30 -34.00
C ASN A 441 -2.45 9.73 -33.86
N LYS A 442 -1.52 8.80 -34.12
CA LYS A 442 -0.23 9.15 -34.72
C LYS A 442 -0.27 8.67 -36.16
N THR A 443 -0.69 9.56 -37.04
CA THR A 443 -0.42 9.45 -38.47
C THR A 443 1.09 9.51 -38.69
N GLU A 444 1.63 8.41 -39.20
CA GLU A 444 3.00 8.34 -39.69
C GLU A 444 3.25 9.42 -40.74
N LYS A 445 4.29 10.23 -40.54
CA LYS A 445 4.82 11.07 -41.62
C LYS A 445 5.63 10.17 -42.56
N PRO A 446 5.39 10.20 -43.88
CA PRO A 446 6.19 9.44 -44.83
C PRO A 446 7.63 9.99 -44.86
N GLY A 447 8.58 9.08 -44.73
CA GLY A 447 10.02 9.39 -44.77
C GLY A 447 10.43 9.94 -46.13
N MET A 448 11.16 11.06 -46.11
CA MET A 448 11.88 11.55 -47.28
C MET A 448 13.04 10.61 -47.59
N ILE A 449 12.99 10.03 -48.78
CA ILE A 449 14.07 9.32 -49.44
C ILE A 449 15.04 10.38 -49.99
N TYR A 450 16.29 10.37 -49.54
CA TYR A 450 17.39 11.01 -50.26
C TYR A 450 18.10 9.93 -51.12
N PRO A 451 18.22 10.13 -52.44
CA PRO A 451 19.01 9.24 -53.28
C PRO A 451 20.50 9.56 -53.11
N GLY A 452 21.32 8.54 -52.90
CA GLY A 452 22.77 8.65 -52.96
C GLY A 452 23.28 8.77 -54.40
N ILE A 453 24.60 8.98 -54.54
CA ILE A 453 25.50 8.28 -55.48
C ILE A 453 26.94 8.87 -55.35
N VAL A 454 27.90 7.94 -55.39
CA VAL A 454 29.39 7.96 -55.37
C VAL A 454 30.08 8.14 -54.03
#